data_AF-A0A158KFA7-F1
#
_entry.id   AF-A0A158KFA7-F1
#
_cell.length_a   1.000
_cell.length_b   1.000
_cell.length_c   1.000
_cell.angle_alpha   90.00
_cell.angle_beta   90.00
_cell.angle_gamma   90.00
#
_symmetry.space_group_name_H-M   'P 1'
#
loop_
_entity.id
_entity.type
_entity.pdbx_description
1 polymer ?
#
loop_
_entity_poly.entity_id
_entity_poly.type
_entity_poly.pdbx_seq_one_letter_code
_entity_poly.pdbx_strand_id
1 'polypeptide(L)' 'MIPVDNILFASEMIGAVRGIDPETGHYFDDTKRYVEAAHIDADERYKIYEGNARRVYPRLDAALKTKGH' A
#
# COMPACT_ATOMS: atom_id res chain seq x y z
N MET A 1 9.61 -16.40 -0.76
CA MET A 1 9.20 -15.26 -1.60
C MET A 1 7.68 -15.16 -1.51
N ILE A 2 7.11 -13.95 -1.34
CA ILE A 2 5.66 -13.73 -1.23
C ILE A 2 5.14 -13.30 -2.61
N PRO A 3 4.12 -13.98 -3.18
CA PRO A 3 3.51 -13.53 -4.42
C PRO A 3 2.89 -12.13 -4.29
N VAL A 4 3.05 -11.27 -5.30
CA VAL A 4 2.53 -9.90 -5.28
C VAL A 4 1.01 -9.87 -5.04
N ASP A 5 0.27 -10.85 -5.55
CA ASP A 5 -1.18 -10.93 -5.34
C ASP A 5 -1.57 -11.10 -3.86
N ASN A 6 -0.64 -11.48 -2.98
CA ASN A 6 -0.86 -11.66 -1.55
C ASN A 6 -0.36 -10.48 -0.70
N ILE A 7 0.04 -9.36 -1.32
CA ILE A 7 0.56 -8.17 -0.63
C ILE A 7 -0.45 -7.02 -0.77
N LEU A 8 -0.83 -6.40 0.34
CA LEU A 8 -1.70 -5.22 0.39
C LEU A 8 -0.93 -4.06 1.04
N PHE A 9 -1.06 -2.86 0.46
CA PHE A 9 -0.49 -1.66 1.06
C PHE A 9 -1.20 -1.28 2.37
N ALA A 10 -0.41 -0.96 3.39
CA ALA A 10 -0.86 -0.33 4.62
C ALA A 10 0.30 0.43 5.29
N SER A 11 -0.02 1.48 6.03
CA SER A 11 0.95 2.24 6.84
C SER A 11 0.72 2.14 8.35
N GLU A 12 -0.53 1.92 8.78
CA GLU A 12 -0.92 2.04 10.19
C GLU A 12 -0.46 3.38 10.82
N MET A 13 -0.53 4.47 10.03
CA MET A 13 -0.04 5.78 10.44
C MET A 13 -0.66 6.26 11.76
N ILE A 14 0.12 6.99 12.56
CA ILE A 14 -0.31 7.47 13.90
C ILE A 14 -0.54 6.29 14.88
N GLY A 15 0.03 5.12 14.58
CA GLY A 15 0.02 3.95 15.43
C GLY A 15 1.16 3.94 16.46
N ALA A 16 1.81 2.78 16.58
CA ALA A 16 2.85 2.50 17.56
C ALA A 16 4.13 3.34 17.38
N VAL A 17 4.54 3.61 16.14
CA VAL A 17 5.78 4.33 15.84
C VAL A 17 5.45 5.58 15.03
N ARG A 18 5.66 6.75 15.65
CA ARG A 18 5.36 8.07 15.07
C ARG A 18 6.63 8.90 14.85
N GLY A 19 7.79 8.30 15.06
CA GLY A 19 9.08 8.97 14.99
C GLY A 19 9.53 9.18 13.56
N ILE A 20 10.40 10.17 13.39
CA ILE A 20 11.20 10.33 12.17
C ILE A 20 12.45 9.46 12.32
N ASP A 21 12.74 8.67 11.30
CA ASP A 21 13.97 7.92 11.17
C ASP A 21 15.14 8.91 10.95
N PRO A 22 16.12 8.98 11.87
CA PRO A 22 17.23 9.93 11.76
C PRO A 22 18.18 9.65 10.59
N GLU A 23 18.19 8.42 10.04
CA GLU A 23 19.07 8.06 8.92
C GLU A 23 18.52 8.54 7.58
N THR A 24 17.18 8.58 7.47
CA THR A 24 16.50 8.91 6.21
C THR A 24 15.78 10.25 6.24
N GLY A 25 15.48 10.79 7.43
CA GLY A 25 14.70 12.03 7.60
C GLY A 25 13.20 11.85 7.31
N HIS A 26 12.71 10.61 7.21
CA HIS A 26 11.32 10.28 6.91
C HIS A 26 10.64 9.57 8.09
N TYR A 27 9.31 9.64 8.16
CA TYR A 27 8.58 8.88 9.17
C TYR A 27 8.75 7.38 8.94
N PHE A 28 8.93 6.62 10.03
CA PHE A 28 9.00 5.16 9.94
C PHE A 28 7.72 4.55 9.32
N ASP A 29 6.56 5.12 9.65
CA ASP A 29 5.24 4.67 9.18
C ASP A 29 4.88 5.22 7.78
N ASP A 30 5.76 5.98 7.11
CA ASP A 30 5.57 6.38 5.70
C ASP A 30 5.95 5.24 4.74
N THR A 31 5.21 4.13 4.85
CA THR A 31 5.51 2.88 4.14
C THR A 31 5.35 2.96 2.63
N LYS A 32 4.65 3.99 2.12
CA LYS A 32 4.50 4.21 0.67
C LYS A 32 5.86 4.37 0.02
N ARG A 33 6.78 5.09 0.68
CA ARG A 33 8.15 5.31 0.19
C ARG A 33 8.89 4.02 -0.11
N TYR A 34 8.69 2.99 0.71
CA TYR A 34 9.34 1.70 0.52
C TYR A 34 8.82 0.98 -0.73
N VAL A 35 7.51 1.09 -1.01
CA VAL A 35 6.90 0.51 -2.22
C VAL A 35 7.32 1.29 -3.48
N GLU A 36 7.47 2.62 -3.39
CA GLU A 36 7.99 3.44 -4.51
C GLU A 36 9.45 3.11 -4.84
N ALA A 37 10.28 2.83 -3.84
CA ALA A 37 11.69 2.47 -4.02
C ALA A 37 11.93 1.01 -4.44
N ALA A 38 10.90 0.15 -4.39
CA ALA A 38 11.02 -1.26 -4.71
C ALA A 38 11.25 -1.50 -6.22
N HIS A 39 12.08 -2.50 -6.55
CA HIS A 39 12.33 -2.95 -7.93
C HIS A 39 11.16 -3.80 -8.47
N ILE A 40 10.00 -3.16 -8.63
CA ILE A 40 8.77 -3.73 -9.17
C ILE A 40 8.23 -2.86 -10.28
N ASP A 41 7.49 -3.46 -11.20
CA ASP A 41 6.89 -2.73 -12.31
C ASP A 41 5.66 -1.91 -11.87
N ALA A 42 5.08 -1.17 -12.80
CA ALA A 42 3.91 -0.33 -12.53
C ALA A 42 2.65 -1.13 -12.22
N ASP A 43 2.48 -2.32 -12.82
CA ASP A 43 1.31 -3.16 -12.65
C ASP A 43 1.33 -3.86 -11.28
N GLU A 44 2.50 -4.33 -10.85
CA GLU A 44 2.74 -4.86 -9.51
C GLU A 44 2.50 -3.80 -8.43
N ARG A 45 2.97 -2.57 -8.68
CA ARG A 45 2.74 -1.44 -7.79
C ARG A 45 1.25 -1.10 -7.69
N TYR A 46 0.51 -1.13 -8.80
CA TYR A 46 -0.95 -0.97 -8.81
C TYR A 46 -1.66 -2.07 -8.01
N LYS A 47 -1.23 -3.32 -8.15
CA LYS A 47 -1.79 -4.44 -7.36
C LYS A 47 -1.63 -4.20 -5.87
N ILE A 48 -0.45 -3.78 -5.42
CA ILE A 48 -0.16 -3.53 -4.00
C ILE A 48 -0.98 -2.35 -3.46
N TYR A 49 -1.09 -1.25 -4.20
CA TYR A 49 -1.81 -0.06 -3.75
C TYR A 49 -3.34 -0.18 -3.79
N GLU A 50 -3.89 -0.91 -4.77
CA GLU A 50 -5.34 -0.92 -4.99
C GLU A 50 -5.87 -2.29 -5.43
N GLY A 51 -5.29 -2.88 -6.48
CA GLY A 51 -5.88 -4.04 -7.16
C GLY A 51 -6.17 -5.22 -6.22
N ASN A 52 -5.21 -5.55 -5.35
CA ASN A 52 -5.36 -6.61 -4.36
C ASN A 52 -6.38 -6.25 -3.28
N ALA A 53 -6.40 -5.00 -2.81
CA ALA A 53 -7.37 -4.56 -1.81
C ALA A 53 -8.81 -4.62 -2.37
N ARG A 54 -9.05 -4.17 -3.61
CA ARG A 54 -10.38 -4.29 -4.25
C ARG A 54 -10.82 -5.75 -4.41
N ARG A 55 -9.89 -6.64 -4.76
CA ARG A 55 -10.16 -8.09 -4.85
C ARG A 55 -10.48 -8.73 -3.49
N VAL A 56 -9.73 -8.38 -2.44
CA VAL A 56 -9.89 -8.95 -1.08
C VAL A 56 -11.10 -8.35 -0.35
N TYR A 57 -11.42 -7.09 -0.60
CA TYR A 57 -12.56 -6.37 -0.01
C TYR A 57 -13.64 -6.09 -1.08
N PRO A 58 -14.42 -7.10 -1.51
CA PRO A 58 -15.36 -6.94 -2.63
C PRO A 58 -16.45 -5.88 -2.40
N ARG A 59 -16.80 -5.58 -1.14
CA ARG A 59 -17.74 -4.49 -0.82
C ARG A 59 -17.13 -3.11 -1.07
N LEU A 60 -15.82 -2.95 -0.87
CA LEU A 60 -15.09 -1.72 -1.21
C LEU A 60 -15.06 -1.55 -2.74
N ASP A 61 -14.72 -2.61 -3.48
CA ASP A 61 -14.73 -2.57 -4.95
C ASP A 61 -16.09 -2.17 -5.52
N ALA A 62 -17.18 -2.77 -5.05
CA ALA A 62 -18.53 -2.42 -5.48
C ALA A 62 -18.89 -0.95 -5.17
N ALA A 63 -18.45 -0.44 -4.00
CA ALA A 63 -18.68 0.96 -3.63
C ALA A 63 -17.89 1.94 -4.52
N LEU A 64 -16.65 1.59 -4.89
CA LEU A 64 -15.82 2.38 -5.80
C LEU A 64 -16.39 2.40 -7.23
N LYS A 65 -16.82 1.24 -7.75
CA LYS A 65 -17.48 1.14 -9.07
C LYS A 65 -18.73 2.00 -9.16
N THR A 66 -19.55 2.01 -8.11
CA THR A 66 -20.74 2.88 -8.02
C THR A 66 -20.39 4.37 -8.11
N LYS A 67 -19.18 4.77 -7.69
CA LYS A 67 -18.68 6.15 -7.76
C LYS A 67 -17.93 6.48 -9.06
N GLY A 68 -17.78 5.54 -9.99
CA GLY A 68 -17.08 5.73 -11.27
C GLY A 68 -15.57 5.43 -11.23
N HIS A 69 -15.12 4.61 -10.27
CA HIS A 69 -13.73 4.15 -10.12
C HIS A 69 -13.55 2.66 -10.45
#